data_AF-A0A1C0VTQ0-F1
#
_entry.id   AF-A0A1C0VTQ0-F1
#
_cell.length_a   1.000
_cell.length_b   1.000
_cell.length_c   1.000
_cell.angle_alpha   90.00
_cell.angle_beta   90.00
_cell.angle_gamma   90.00
#
_symmetry.space_group_name_H-M   'P 1'
#
loop_
_entity.id
_entity.type
_entity.pdbx_description
1 polymer ?
#
loop_
_entity_poly.entity_id
_entity_poly.type
_entity_poly.pdbx_seq_one_letter_code
_entity_poly.pdbx_strand_id
1 'polypeptide(L)'
;MRTVEISEIALLMENYEKTELPLILTRNGQPVAALFSVEDVDMETLSISMNPKFLSIIEESKKSQKEEGRIFLEDIYLPLET
;
A
#
# COMPACT_ATOMS: atom_id res chain seq x y z
N MET A 1 3.77 10.00 10.61
CA MET A 1 3.43 8.69 11.18
C MET A 1 3.63 8.77 12.69
N ARG A 2 2.65 8.34 13.48
CA ARG A 2 2.70 8.31 14.96
C ARG A 2 2.65 6.86 15.44
N THR A 3 3.35 6.52 16.53
CA THR A 3 3.35 5.16 17.09
C THR A 3 2.69 5.16 18.47
N VAL A 4 1.88 4.15 18.76
CA VAL A 4 1.10 4.05 20.00
C VAL A 4 0.99 2.58 20.43
N GLU A 5 1.09 2.29 21.73
CA GLU A 5 0.74 0.97 22.28
C GLU A 5 -0.76 0.66 22.13
N ILE A 6 -1.07 -0.58 21.74
CA ILE A 6 -2.43 -1.03 21.52
C ILE A 6 -3.32 -0.94 22.77
N SER A 7 -2.72 -0.99 23.97
CA SER A 7 -3.43 -0.78 25.24
C SER A 7 -3.96 0.64 25.43
N GLU A 8 -3.38 1.62 24.74
CA GLU A 8 -3.72 3.04 24.88
C GLU A 8 -4.68 3.53 23.78
N ILE A 9 -5.01 2.67 22.81
CA ILE A 9 -5.77 3.06 21.62
C ILE A 9 -7.20 3.52 21.94
N ALA A 10 -7.84 2.91 22.94
CA ALA A 10 -9.22 3.24 23.31
C ALA A 10 -9.37 4.73 23.70
N LEU A 11 -8.35 5.29 24.34
CA LEU A 11 -8.31 6.70 24.75
C LEU A 11 -8.08 7.66 23.58
N LEU A 12 -7.44 7.18 22.51
CA LEU A 12 -7.15 7.97 21.32
C LEU A 12 -8.29 7.96 20.31
N MET A 13 -9.09 6.88 20.30
CA MET A 13 -10.23 6.72 19.38
C MET A 13 -11.31 7.78 19.58
N GLU A 14 -11.46 8.33 20.78
CA GLU A 14 -12.41 9.42 21.05
C GLU A 14 -12.07 10.72 20.31
N ASN A 15 -10.80 10.92 19.95
CA ASN A 15 -10.29 12.13 19.28
C ASN A 15 -9.56 11.80 17.96
N TYR A 16 -9.77 10.60 17.40
CA TYR A 16 -9.11 10.21 16.16
C TYR A 16 -9.77 10.91 14.98
N GLU A 17 -9.28 12.10 14.65
CA GLU A 17 -9.75 12.84 13.47
C GLU A 17 -9.22 12.19 12.18
N LYS A 18 -10.09 12.13 11.17
CA LYS A 18 -9.86 11.51 9.85
C LYS A 18 -8.68 12.10 9.06
N THR A 19 -8.13 13.22 9.51
CA THR A 19 -7.02 13.96 8.89
C THR A 19 -5.65 13.61 9.48
N GLU A 20 -5.56 12.72 10.48
CA GLU A 20 -4.29 12.36 11.08
C GLU A 20 -3.42 11.48 10.16
N LEU A 21 -2.11 11.74 10.23
CA LEU A 21 -1.05 10.88 9.71
C LEU A 21 -1.28 9.42 10.17
N PRO A 22 -0.93 8.39 9.38
CA PRO A 22 -1.09 7.00 9.77
C PRO A 22 -0.52 6.69 11.17
N LEU A 23 -1.29 5.95 11.96
CA LEU A 23 -0.91 5.46 13.28
C LEU A 23 -0.38 4.03 13.17
N ILE A 24 0.76 3.78 13.78
CA ILE A 24 1.32 2.44 13.98
C ILE A 24 0.97 1.98 15.37
N LEU A 25 0.30 0.84 15.44
CA LEU A 25 -0.07 0.19 16.69
C LEU A 25 1.01 -0.81 17.05
N THR A 26 1.52 -0.71 18.27
CA THR A 26 2.50 -1.64 18.82
C THR A 26 1.91 -2.51 19.91
N ARG A 27 2.51 -3.68 20.11
CA ARG A 27 2.31 -4.51 21.30
C ARG A 27 3.68 -4.82 21.87
N ASN A 28 3.96 -4.33 23.08
CA ASN A 28 5.27 -4.45 23.73
C ASN A 28 6.41 -3.87 22.87
N GLY A 29 6.17 -2.72 22.22
CA GLY A 29 7.13 -2.04 21.34
C GLY A 29 7.26 -2.63 19.94
N GLN A 30 6.63 -3.77 19.64
CA GLN A 30 6.65 -4.36 18.30
C GLN A 30 5.46 -3.88 17.47
N PRO A 31 5.65 -3.35 16.24
CA PRO A 31 4.55 -2.99 15.34
C PRO A 31 3.71 -4.21 14.97
N VAL A 32 2.39 -4.10 15.16
CA VAL A 32 1.44 -5.18 14.89
C VAL A 32 0.31 -4.79 13.92
N ALA A 33 0.00 -3.50 13.81
CA ALA A 33 -1.02 -3.01 12.89
C ALA A 33 -0.75 -1.54 12.51
N ALA A 34 -1.40 -1.10 11.43
CA ALA A 34 -1.46 0.31 11.05
C ALA A 34 -2.92 0.73 10.94
N LEU A 35 -3.25 1.92 11.45
CA LEU A 35 -4.54 2.56 11.32
C LEU A 35 -4.37 3.81 10.47
N PHE A 36 -5.21 3.96 9.45
CA PHE A 36 -5.23 5.13 8.58
C PHE A 36 -6.64 5.32 8.04
N SER A 37 -6.97 6.57 7.70
CA SER A 37 -8.23 6.88 7.06
C SER A 37 -8.24 6.33 5.64
N VAL A 38 -9.33 5.66 5.26
CA VAL A 38 -9.59 5.23 3.88
C VAL A 38 -10.57 6.24 3.29
N GLU A 39 -10.11 7.47 3.11
CA GLU A 39 -10.84 8.51 2.37
C GLU A 39 -10.33 8.52 0.93
N ASP A 40 -11.23 8.71 -0.03
CA ASP A 40 -10.93 8.83 -1.46
C ASP A 40 -10.23 7.62 -2.13
N VAL A 41 -10.28 6.44 -1.50
CA VAL A 41 -9.77 5.17 -2.05
C VAL A 41 -10.91 4.19 -2.22
N ASP A 42 -11.11 3.69 -3.44
CA ASP A 42 -12.08 2.64 -3.71
C ASP A 42 -11.61 1.29 -3.14
N MET A 43 -12.57 0.37 -2.93
CA MET A 43 -12.29 -0.94 -2.33
C MET A 43 -11.38 -1.82 -3.19
N GLU A 44 -11.39 -1.66 -4.51
CA GLU A 44 -10.53 -2.42 -5.41
C GLU A 44 -9.07 -2.00 -5.23
N THR A 45 -8.81 -0.69 -5.20
CA THR A 45 -7.50 -0.10 -4.93
C THR A 45 -6.96 -0.53 -3.57
N LEU A 46 -7.79 -0.54 -2.52
CA LEU A 46 -7.36 -1.04 -1.21
C LEU A 46 -7.03 -2.53 -1.24
N SER A 47 -7.89 -3.35 -1.87
CA SER A 47 -7.68 -4.80 -1.96
C SER A 47 -6.41 -5.16 -2.73
N ILE A 48 -6.11 -4.44 -3.81
CA ILE A 48 -4.97 -4.76 -4.67
C ILE A 48 -3.65 -4.24 -4.09
N SER A 49 -3.66 -3.06 -3.47
CA SER A 49 -2.47 -2.44 -2.86
C SER A 49 -1.93 -3.23 -1.66
N MET A 50 -2.78 -4.00 -0.99
CA MET A 50 -2.39 -4.86 0.13
C MET A 50 -2.12 -6.31 -0.27
N ASN A 51 -2.25 -6.69 -1.54
CA ASN A 51 -2.05 -8.06 -1.99
C ASN A 51 -0.54 -8.37 -2.15
N PRO A 52 0.04 -9.33 -1.39
CA PRO A 52 1.48 -9.61 -1.42
C PRO A 52 1.99 -10.03 -2.80
N LYS A 53 1.18 -10.78 -3.56
CA LYS A 53 1.54 -11.23 -4.91
C LYS A 53 1.55 -10.06 -5.90
N PHE A 54 0.60 -9.14 -5.76
CA PHE A 54 0.59 -7.94 -6.59
C PHE A 54 1.80 -7.05 -6.28
N LEU A 55 2.12 -6.85 -5.01
CA LEU A 55 3.30 -6.11 -4.58
C LEU A 55 4.60 -6.73 -5.13
N SER A 56 4.73 -8.07 -5.15
CA SER A 56 5.91 -8.72 -5.73
C SER A 56 6.04 -8.46 -7.24
N ILE A 57 4.92 -8.46 -7.98
CA ILE A 57 4.91 -8.14 -9.42
C ILE A 57 5.39 -6.71 -9.66
N ILE A 58 4.95 -5.76 -8.83
CA ILE A 58 5.34 -4.35 -8.94
C ILE A 58 6.84 -4.19 -8.69
N GLU A 59 7.40 -4.86 -7.68
CA GLU A 59 8.83 -4.80 -7.39
C GLU A 59 9.68 -5.46 -8.49
N GLU A 60 9.24 -6.59 -9.03
CA GLU A 60 9.89 -7.23 -10.18
C GLU A 60 9.85 -6.33 -11.42
N SER A 61 8.70 -5.72 -11.70
CA SER A 61 8.52 -4.81 -12.83
C SER A 61 9.42 -3.57 -12.72
N LYS A 62 9.54 -2.98 -11.52
CA LYS A 62 10.48 -1.87 -11.26
C LYS A 62 11.92 -2.28 -11.48
N LYS A 63 12.29 -3.50 -11.08
CA LYS A 63 13.64 -4.04 -11.28
C LYS A 63 13.94 -4.23 -12.77
N SER A 64 13.08 -4.95 -13.51
CA SER A 64 13.23 -5.14 -14.97
C SER A 64 13.26 -3.78 -15.68
N GLN A 65 12.39 -2.83 -15.31
CA GLN A 65 12.40 -1.50 -15.90
C GLN A 65 13.74 -0.77 -15.74
N LYS A 66 14.43 -0.96 -14.61
CA LYS A 66 15.73 -0.34 -14.34
C LYS A 66 16.87 -1.04 -15.10
N GLU A 67 16.77 -2.36 -15.27
CA GLU A 67 17.82 -3.19 -15.89
C GLU A 67 17.72 -3.24 -17.42
N GLU A 68 16.49 -3.33 -17.95
CA GLU A 68 16.18 -3.63 -19.34
C GLU A 68 15.50 -2.45 -20.06
N GLY A 69 14.98 -1.46 -19.30
CA GLY A 69 14.28 -0.31 -19.85
C GLY A 69 12.75 -0.48 -19.88
N ARG A 70 12.06 0.42 -20.58
CA ARG A 70 10.59 0.41 -20.71
C ARG A 70 10.20 -0.09 -22.08
N ILE A 71 9.07 -0.80 -22.13
CA ILE A 71 8.37 -1.08 -23.40
C ILE A 71 7.48 0.12 -23.69
N PHE A 72 7.62 0.70 -24.87
CA PHE A 72 6.73 1.75 -25.34
C PHE A 72 5.59 1.15 -26.15
N LEU A 73 4.47 1.87 -26.28
CA LEU A 73 3.30 1.36 -26.98
C LEU A 73 3.61 1.03 -28.45
N GLU A 74 4.53 1.78 -29.06
CA GLU A 74 5.01 1.57 -30.42
C GLU A 74 5.74 0.22 -30.59
N ASP A 75 6.34 -0.31 -29.52
CA ASP A 75 7.03 -1.60 -29.51
C ASP A 75 6.08 -2.79 -29.36
N ILE A 76 4.81 -2.54 -28.98
CA ILE A 76 3.79 -3.58 -28.70
C ILE A 76 3.06 -4.05 -29.96
N TYR A 77 3.35 -3.49 -31.15
CA TYR A 77 2.77 -3.96 -32.41
C TYR A 77 3.30 -5.35 -32.81
N LEU A 78 2.70 -6.39 -32.25
CA LEU A 78 2.60 -7.68 -32.93
C LEU A 78 1.33 -7.67 -33.79
N PRO A 79 1.40 -7.93 -35.11
CA PRO A 79 0.20 -8.24 -35.86
C PRO A 79 -0.45 -9.43 -35.17
N LEU A 80 -1.71 -9.28 -34.77
CA LEU A 80 -2.52 -10.41 -34.31
C LEU A 80 -2.52 -11.40 -35.46
N GLU A 81 -1.78 -12.51 -35.33
CA GLU A 81 -1.93 -13.65 -36.23
C GLU A 81 -3.41 -14.04 -36.18
N THR A 82 -4.06 -13.87 -37.33
CA THR A 82 -5.50 -14.12 -37.55
C THR A 82 -5.72 -15.55 -37.98
#